data_AF-A0A5N5PPI3-F1
#
_entry.id   AF-A0A5N5PPI3-F1
#
_cell.length_a   1.000
_cell.length_b   1.000
_cell.length_c   1.000
_cell.angle_alpha   90.00
_cell.angle_beta   90.00
_cell.angle_gamma   90.00
#
_symmetry.space_group_name_H-M   'P 1'
#
loop_
_entity.id
_entity.type
_entity.pdbx_description
1 polymer ?
#
loop_
_entity_poly.entity_id
_entity_poly.type
_entity_poly.pdbx_seq_one_letter_code
_entity_poly.pdbx_strand_id
1 'polypeptide(L)'
;MNGDTTDRDLRPEEIEELKEAFKEFDRDKDGFISCKDLGECMRTMGYMPTEMELIELSQQICGGRVDFDDFVELMGPKMLAETADMIGVKELRDAFREFDSNGDGQISLAELREAMKKLMGQQLNQREIDEILRDVDLNGDGLVDFEEFVRMMSR
;
A
#
# COMPACT_ATOMS: atom_id res chain seq x y z
N MET A 1 -10.73 -2.70 -27.35
CA MET A 1 -11.19 -2.76 -25.95
C MET A 1 -10.79 -4.12 -25.44
N ASN A 2 -9.53 -4.26 -25.00
CA ASN A 2 -9.01 -5.55 -24.54
C ASN A 2 -8.50 -5.32 -23.11
N GLY A 3 -8.88 -6.24 -22.23
CA GLY A 3 -8.75 -6.14 -20.79
C GLY A 3 -7.31 -6.05 -20.30
N ASP A 4 -7.11 -5.15 -19.35
CA ASP A 4 -5.96 -5.09 -18.48
C ASP A 4 -6.51 -5.25 -17.05
N THR A 5 -7.03 -6.45 -16.76
CA THR A 5 -7.11 -6.90 -15.36
C THR A 5 -5.71 -7.39 -15.04
N THR A 6 -4.97 -6.55 -14.34
CA THR A 6 -3.60 -6.79 -13.85
C THR A 6 -3.54 -8.12 -13.10
N ASP A 7 -3.15 -9.18 -13.81
CA ASP A 7 -2.70 -10.46 -13.28
C ASP A 7 -1.28 -10.22 -12.73
N ARG A 8 -1.21 -9.54 -11.57
CA ARG A 8 0.03 -9.36 -10.84
C ARG A 8 0.11 -10.52 -9.85
N ASP A 9 0.94 -11.52 -10.16
CA ASP A 9 1.32 -12.55 -9.19
C ASP A 9 1.73 -11.87 -7.88
N LEU A 10 1.05 -12.22 -6.78
CA LEU A 10 1.38 -11.73 -5.46
C LEU A 10 2.82 -12.10 -5.12
N ARG A 11 3.61 -11.13 -4.66
CA ARG A 11 4.99 -11.39 -4.26
C ARG A 11 5.01 -12.34 -3.06
N PRO A 12 6.11 -13.09 -2.86
CA PRO A 12 6.25 -13.98 -1.71
C PRO A 12 5.99 -13.27 -0.37
N GLU A 13 6.39 -12.00 -0.26
CA GLU A 13 6.19 -11.15 0.91
C GLU A 13 4.69 -10.90 1.17
N GLU A 14 3.92 -10.56 0.14
CA GLU A 14 2.48 -10.32 0.21
C GLU A 14 1.71 -11.61 0.56
N ILE A 15 2.17 -12.74 0.03
CA ILE A 15 1.62 -14.07 0.36
C ILE A 15 1.92 -14.41 1.84
N GLU A 16 3.11 -14.10 2.34
CA GLU A 16 3.44 -14.31 3.76
C GLU A 16 2.58 -13.43 4.67
N GLU A 17 2.35 -12.16 4.32
CA GLU A 17 1.45 -11.28 5.06
C GLU A 17 0.01 -11.78 5.05
N LEU A 18 -0.52 -12.18 3.88
CA LEU A 18 -1.85 -12.79 3.75
C LEU A 18 -1.97 -14.09 4.55
N LYS A 19 -0.88 -14.85 4.68
CA LYS A 19 -0.84 -16.12 5.43
C LYS A 19 -0.75 -15.91 6.94
N GLU A 20 0.01 -14.93 7.39
CA GLU A 20 0.04 -14.49 8.80
C GLU A 20 -1.33 -13.96 9.21
N ALA A 21 -1.92 -13.10 8.37
CA ALA A 21 -3.29 -12.65 8.45
C ALA A 21 -4.25 -13.84 8.58
N PHE A 22 -4.28 -14.74 7.59
CA PHE A 22 -5.18 -15.90 7.57
C PHE A 22 -5.09 -16.72 8.86
N LYS A 23 -3.89 -16.97 9.39
CA LYS A 23 -3.69 -17.68 10.66
C LYS A 23 -4.18 -16.92 11.88
N GLU A 24 -4.13 -15.60 11.85
CA GLU A 24 -4.67 -14.76 12.93
C GLU A 24 -6.21 -14.81 12.94
N PHE A 25 -6.83 -14.95 11.77
CA PHE A 25 -8.28 -15.02 11.60
C PHE A 25 -8.86 -16.43 11.80
N ASP A 26 -8.13 -17.47 11.40
CA ASP A 26 -8.44 -18.89 11.65
C ASP A 26 -8.17 -19.25 13.13
N ARG A 27 -9.03 -18.76 14.02
CA ARG A 27 -8.88 -18.92 15.48
C ARG A 27 -8.98 -20.36 15.95
N ASP A 28 -9.82 -21.16 15.30
CA ASP A 28 -9.98 -22.58 15.58
C ASP A 28 -8.97 -23.45 14.82
N LYS A 29 -8.17 -22.86 13.93
CA LYS A 29 -7.11 -23.50 13.16
C LYS A 29 -7.64 -24.67 12.34
N ASP A 30 -8.89 -24.54 11.88
CA ASP A 30 -9.55 -25.57 11.08
C ASP A 30 -9.18 -25.47 9.60
N GLY A 31 -8.42 -24.42 9.22
CA GLY A 31 -8.00 -24.13 7.87
C GLY A 31 -9.04 -23.34 7.08
N PHE A 32 -10.11 -22.87 7.72
CA PHE A 32 -11.21 -22.14 7.10
C PHE A 32 -11.64 -20.93 7.92
N ILE A 33 -11.79 -19.78 7.28
CA ILE A 33 -12.36 -18.58 7.92
C ILE A 33 -13.88 -18.60 7.72
N SER A 34 -14.66 -18.44 8.80
CA SER A 34 -16.12 -18.32 8.67
C SER A 34 -16.51 -16.91 8.21
N CYS A 35 -17.67 -16.73 7.58
CA CYS A 35 -18.12 -15.40 7.14
C CYS A 35 -18.19 -14.36 8.27
N LYS A 36 -18.39 -14.80 9.52
CA LYS A 36 -18.36 -13.91 10.69
C LYS A 36 -16.95 -13.41 10.98
N ASP A 37 -15.99 -14.32 10.93
CA ASP A 37 -14.58 -14.02 11.17
C ASP A 37 -13.99 -13.18 10.03
N LEU A 38 -14.47 -13.38 8.78
CA LEU A 38 -14.11 -12.54 7.65
C LEU A 38 -14.51 -11.07 7.85
N GLY A 39 -15.71 -10.81 8.39
CA GLY A 39 -16.15 -9.44 8.68
C GLY A 39 -15.38 -8.77 9.82
N GLU A 40 -15.01 -9.54 10.86
CA GLU A 40 -14.11 -9.06 11.91
C GLU A 40 -12.68 -8.83 11.40
N CYS A 41 -12.22 -9.71 10.51
CA CYS A 41 -10.94 -9.63 9.83
C CYS A 41 -10.79 -8.33 9.05
N MET A 42 -11.76 -8.07 8.17
CA MET A 42 -11.81 -6.84 7.40
C MET A 42 -11.73 -5.61 8.31
N ARG A 43 -12.50 -5.59 9.41
CA ARG A 43 -12.48 -4.49 10.39
C ARG A 43 -11.14 -4.35 11.11
N THR A 44 -10.49 -5.47 11.40
CA THR A 44 -9.17 -5.50 12.06
C THR A 44 -8.09 -4.95 11.14
N MET A 45 -8.19 -5.21 9.83
CA MET A 45 -7.33 -4.60 8.81
C MET A 45 -7.66 -3.12 8.52
N GLY A 46 -8.65 -2.54 9.22
CA GLY A 46 -9.07 -1.14 9.04
C GLY A 46 -10.14 -0.94 7.97
N TYR A 47 -10.65 -2.02 7.38
CA TYR A 47 -11.72 -2.00 6.39
C TYR A 47 -13.09 -2.15 7.06
N MET A 48 -14.02 -1.23 6.80
CA MET A 48 -15.38 -1.30 7.37
C MET A 48 -16.38 -1.69 6.28
N PRO A 49 -16.48 -2.99 5.92
CA PRO A 49 -17.34 -3.43 4.83
C PRO A 49 -18.79 -3.17 5.19
N THR A 50 -19.58 -2.81 4.17
CA THR A 50 -21.03 -2.72 4.32
C THR A 50 -21.65 -4.10 4.45
N GLU A 51 -22.86 -4.17 5.02
CA GLU A 51 -23.58 -5.43 5.14
C GLU A 51 -23.85 -6.07 3.77
N MET A 52 -24.03 -5.25 2.72
CA MET A 52 -24.22 -5.72 1.35
C MET A 52 -22.95 -6.35 0.78
N GLU A 53 -21.78 -5.74 0.99
CA GLU A 53 -20.51 -6.32 0.56
C GLU A 53 -20.19 -7.61 1.30
N LEU A 54 -20.46 -7.69 2.61
CA LEU A 54 -20.28 -8.94 3.35
C LEU A 54 -21.19 -10.05 2.80
N ILE A 55 -22.41 -9.70 2.41
CA ILE A 55 -23.34 -10.65 1.78
C ILE A 55 -22.83 -11.08 0.41
N GLU A 56 -22.38 -10.15 -0.44
CA GLU A 56 -21.82 -10.49 -1.76
C GLU A 56 -20.58 -11.38 -1.65
N LEU A 57 -19.65 -11.04 -0.74
CA LEU A 57 -18.47 -11.87 -0.45
C LEU A 57 -18.91 -13.26 0.05
N SER A 58 -19.88 -13.33 0.97
CA SER A 58 -20.40 -14.61 1.48
C SER A 58 -21.13 -15.46 0.43
N GLN A 59 -21.74 -14.83 -0.58
CA GLN A 59 -22.45 -15.51 -1.66
C GLN A 59 -21.50 -16.01 -2.74
N GLN A 60 -20.43 -15.26 -3.00
CA GLN A 60 -19.38 -15.63 -3.93
C GLN A 60 -18.61 -16.86 -3.43
N ILE A 61 -18.51 -17.02 -2.10
CA ILE A 61 -17.87 -18.16 -1.45
C ILE A 61 -18.88 -19.30 -1.31
N CYS A 62 -18.79 -20.29 -2.21
CA CYS A 62 -19.65 -21.47 -2.23
C CYS A 62 -19.50 -22.32 -0.95
N GLY A 63 -20.24 -22.01 0.12
CA GLY A 63 -20.44 -22.91 1.26
C GLY A 63 -20.23 -22.34 2.66
N GLY A 64 -19.98 -21.03 2.79
CA GLY A 64 -19.90 -20.35 4.10
C GLY A 64 -18.61 -20.59 4.90
N ARG A 65 -17.56 -21.09 4.23
CA ARG A 65 -16.21 -21.26 4.74
C ARG A 65 -15.23 -20.79 3.67
N VAL A 66 -14.25 -19.97 4.05
CA VAL A 66 -13.23 -19.40 3.17
C VAL A 66 -11.92 -20.14 3.40
N ASP A 67 -11.38 -20.84 2.40
CA ASP A 67 -10.05 -21.41 2.52
C ASP A 67 -8.96 -20.37 2.19
N PHE A 68 -7.68 -20.76 2.28
CA PHE A 68 -6.58 -19.83 2.03
C PHE A 68 -6.55 -19.34 0.57
N ASP A 69 -6.86 -20.19 -0.40
CA ASP A 69 -6.86 -19.81 -1.81
C ASP A 69 -8.02 -18.83 -2.09
N ASP A 70 -9.22 -19.11 -1.55
CA ASP A 70 -10.36 -18.18 -1.60
C ASP A 70 -10.03 -16.84 -0.92
N PHE A 71 -9.36 -16.88 0.24
CA PHE A 71 -8.97 -15.67 0.97
C PHE A 71 -7.98 -14.82 0.16
N VAL A 72 -7.03 -15.45 -0.53
CA VAL A 72 -6.08 -14.78 -1.42
C VAL A 72 -6.79 -14.24 -2.66
N GLU A 73 -7.76 -14.93 -3.24
CA GLU A 73 -8.55 -14.41 -4.37
C GLU A 73 -9.51 -13.27 -3.98
N LEU A 74 -9.96 -13.21 -2.72
CA LEU A 74 -10.84 -12.15 -2.23
C LEU A 74 -10.06 -10.93 -1.73
N MET A 75 -9.05 -11.17 -0.91
CA MET A 75 -8.22 -10.14 -0.30
C MET A 75 -7.09 -9.71 -1.22
N GLY A 76 -6.61 -10.54 -2.13
CA GLY A 76 -5.63 -10.16 -3.15
C GLY A 76 -6.08 -8.93 -3.94
N PRO A 77 -7.19 -8.97 -4.69
CA PRO A 77 -7.68 -7.82 -5.44
C PRO A 77 -8.27 -6.72 -4.56
N LYS A 78 -8.85 -6.98 -3.38
CA LYS A 78 -9.31 -5.89 -2.48
C LYS A 78 -8.15 -5.18 -1.77
N MET A 79 -7.10 -5.90 -1.39
CA MET A 79 -5.84 -5.29 -1.00
C MET A 79 -5.26 -4.57 -2.22
N LEU A 80 -5.13 -5.16 -3.40
CA LEU A 80 -4.57 -4.46 -4.56
C LEU A 80 -5.41 -3.23 -4.99
N ALA A 81 -6.74 -3.25 -4.89
CA ALA A 81 -7.62 -2.17 -5.33
C ALA A 81 -7.74 -1.02 -4.33
N GLU A 82 -7.78 -1.29 -3.01
CA GLU A 82 -7.85 -0.22 -1.99
C GLU A 82 -6.49 0.12 -1.38
N THR A 83 -5.53 -0.80 -1.45
CA THR A 83 -4.17 -0.61 -0.90
C THR A 83 -3.18 -0.03 -1.92
N ALA A 84 -3.48 -0.07 -3.22
CA ALA A 84 -2.76 0.76 -4.19
C ALA A 84 -2.88 2.26 -3.86
N ASP A 85 -4.03 2.70 -3.33
CA ASP A 85 -4.21 4.06 -2.82
C ASP A 85 -3.81 4.18 -1.33
N MET A 86 -4.22 3.26 -0.46
CA MET A 86 -4.11 3.46 1.00
C MET A 86 -2.81 2.93 1.65
N ILE A 87 -2.21 1.84 1.15
CA ILE A 87 -0.89 1.36 1.61
C ILE A 87 0.22 2.17 0.93
N GLY A 88 0.07 2.47 -0.36
CA GLY A 88 0.93 3.41 -1.06
C GLY A 88 1.02 4.75 -0.33
N VAL A 89 -0.11 5.39 0.00
CA VAL A 89 -0.09 6.68 0.74
C VAL A 89 0.52 6.57 2.13
N LYS A 90 0.32 5.46 2.85
CA LYS A 90 0.93 5.29 4.19
C LYS A 90 2.43 5.11 4.12
N GLU A 91 2.92 4.24 3.23
CA GLU A 91 4.37 4.07 2.99
C GLU A 91 5.00 5.33 2.41
N LEU A 92 4.32 6.01 1.48
CA LEU A 92 4.76 7.30 0.94
C LEU A 92 4.80 8.37 2.01
N ARG A 93 3.89 8.34 2.99
CA ARG A 93 3.86 9.29 4.09
C ARG A 93 4.91 8.99 5.16
N ASP A 94 5.20 7.72 5.43
CA ASP A 94 6.31 7.34 6.31
C ASP A 94 7.67 7.62 5.62
N ALA A 95 7.79 7.36 4.32
CA ALA A 95 8.94 7.80 3.52
C ALA A 95 9.04 9.33 3.51
N PHE A 96 7.96 10.06 3.24
CA PHE A 96 7.96 11.53 3.25
C PHE A 96 8.45 12.09 4.59
N ARG A 97 8.03 11.49 5.72
CA ARG A 97 8.53 11.85 7.06
C ARG A 97 9.99 11.50 7.28
N GLU A 98 10.52 10.47 6.62
CA GLU A 98 11.94 10.14 6.70
C GLU A 98 12.80 11.16 5.93
N PHE A 99 12.22 11.77 4.89
CA PHE A 99 12.86 12.84 4.12
C PHE A 99 12.72 14.19 4.85
N ASP A 100 11.50 14.57 5.26
CA ASP A 100 11.18 15.78 6.03
C ASP A 100 11.69 15.66 7.48
N SER A 101 12.98 15.95 7.66
CA SER A 101 13.66 15.86 8.95
C SER A 101 13.22 16.94 9.93
N ASN A 102 12.75 18.08 9.43
CA ASN A 102 12.35 19.21 10.24
C ASN A 102 10.84 19.16 10.63
N GLY A 103 10.03 18.38 9.90
CA GLY A 103 8.61 18.16 10.15
C GLY A 103 7.70 19.31 9.71
N ASP A 104 8.14 20.18 8.79
CA ASP A 104 7.38 21.33 8.29
C ASP A 104 6.37 20.94 7.19
N GLY A 105 6.35 19.68 6.79
CA GLY A 105 5.44 19.15 5.78
C GLY A 105 5.89 19.38 4.35
N GLN A 106 7.13 19.84 4.14
CA GLN A 106 7.76 20.07 2.84
C GLN A 106 9.20 19.53 2.87
N ILE A 107 9.65 18.93 1.76
CA ILE A 107 11.03 18.45 1.66
C ILE A 107 11.88 19.54 1.01
N SER A 108 12.79 20.13 1.78
CA SER A 108 13.77 21.06 1.24
C SER A 108 14.87 20.35 0.43
N LEU A 109 15.57 21.09 -0.42
CA LEU A 109 16.72 20.57 -1.18
C LEU A 109 17.81 19.94 -0.27
N ALA A 110 17.99 20.48 0.94
CA ALA A 110 18.93 19.94 1.91
C ALA A 110 18.48 18.57 2.46
N GLU A 111 17.18 18.44 2.76
CA GLU A 111 16.55 17.21 3.23
C GLU A 111 16.52 16.13 2.14
N LEU A 112 16.12 16.50 0.93
CA LEU A 112 16.12 15.60 -0.23
C LEU A 112 17.53 15.02 -0.47
N ARG A 113 18.56 15.85 -0.36
CA ARG A 113 19.96 15.42 -0.49
C ARG A 113 20.35 14.40 0.58
N GLU A 114 19.98 14.67 1.83
CA GLU A 114 20.34 13.81 2.94
C GLU A 114 19.60 12.47 2.87
N ALA A 115 18.32 12.49 2.51
CA ALA A 115 17.49 11.32 2.32
C ALA A 115 17.96 10.47 1.13
N MET A 116 18.24 11.07 -0.02
CA MET A 116 18.80 10.37 -1.18
C MET A 116 20.14 9.70 -0.86
N LYS A 117 20.98 10.35 -0.04
CA LYS A 117 22.22 9.75 0.43
C LYS A 117 21.98 8.54 1.33
N LYS A 118 20.96 8.57 2.19
CA LYS A 118 20.59 7.43 3.07
C LYS A 118 20.01 6.27 2.26
N LEU A 119 19.15 6.55 1.28
CA LEU A 119 18.45 5.53 0.49
C LEU A 119 19.33 4.90 -0.60
N MET A 120 19.99 5.72 -1.42
CA MET A 120 20.78 5.22 -2.56
C MET A 120 22.24 4.94 -2.18
N GLY A 121 22.67 5.30 -0.97
CA GLY A 121 24.05 5.17 -0.52
C GLY A 121 25.06 6.02 -1.30
N GLN A 122 24.59 6.86 -2.23
CA GLN A 122 25.40 7.72 -3.10
C GLN A 122 25.13 9.19 -2.79
N GLN A 123 26.19 9.99 -2.82
CA GLN A 123 26.06 11.44 -2.80
C GLN A 123 25.71 11.92 -4.20
N LEU A 124 24.47 12.34 -4.39
CA LEU A 124 24.07 13.11 -5.56
C LEU A 124 24.78 14.46 -5.54
N ASN A 125 25.28 14.88 -6.69
CA ASN A 125 25.86 16.20 -6.86
C ASN A 125 24.76 17.25 -7.00
N GLN A 126 25.10 18.52 -6.76
CA GLN A 126 24.16 19.63 -6.84
C GLN A 126 23.34 19.64 -8.14
N ARG A 127 23.98 19.32 -9.28
CA ARG A 127 23.32 19.26 -10.59
C ARG A 127 22.27 18.17 -10.68
N GLU A 128 22.54 16.99 -10.12
CA GLU A 128 21.61 15.86 -10.17
C GLU A 128 20.38 16.14 -9.30
N ILE A 129 20.59 16.80 -8.16
CA ILE A 129 19.49 17.23 -7.28
C ILE A 129 18.67 18.33 -7.94
N ASP A 130 19.30 19.31 -8.59
CA ASP A 130 18.61 20.34 -9.37
C ASP A 130 17.79 19.73 -10.52
N GLU A 131 18.27 18.69 -11.20
CA GLU A 131 17.51 17.99 -12.24
C GLU A 131 16.31 17.23 -11.68
N ILE A 132 16.48 16.52 -10.55
CA ILE A 132 15.36 15.85 -9.86
C ILE A 132 14.32 16.89 -9.42
N LEU A 133 14.77 17.98 -8.81
CA LEU A 133 13.87 19.00 -8.30
C LEU A 133 13.10 19.64 -9.45
N ARG A 134 13.75 19.91 -10.59
CA ARG A 134 13.07 20.45 -11.77
C ARG A 134 12.00 19.52 -12.38
N ASP A 135 12.15 18.22 -12.20
CA ASP A 135 11.19 17.22 -12.69
C ASP A 135 10.03 16.98 -11.70
N VAL A 136 10.22 17.31 -10.42
CA VAL A 136 9.28 17.00 -9.33
C VAL A 136 8.55 18.24 -8.79
N ASP A 137 9.23 19.38 -8.68
CA ASP A 137 8.70 20.69 -8.27
C ASP A 137 7.84 21.28 -9.39
N LEU A 138 6.53 21.07 -9.30
CA LEU A 138 5.55 21.53 -10.28
C LEU A 138 5.10 22.95 -9.99
N ASN A 139 5.11 23.34 -8.73
CA ASN A 139 4.62 24.63 -8.27
C ASN A 139 5.71 25.73 -8.37
N GLY A 140 6.98 25.35 -8.49
CA GLY A 140 8.15 26.20 -8.67
C GLY A 140 8.62 26.91 -7.39
N ASP A 141 8.27 26.41 -6.21
CA ASP A 141 8.61 27.00 -4.91
C ASP A 141 9.98 26.57 -4.38
N GLY A 142 10.64 25.61 -5.05
CA GLY A 142 11.95 25.09 -4.67
C GLY A 142 11.90 24.05 -3.54
N LEU A 143 10.71 23.59 -3.17
CA LEU A 143 10.42 22.57 -2.17
C LEU A 143 9.66 21.42 -2.84
N VAL A 144 9.52 20.31 -2.14
CA VAL A 144 8.70 19.18 -2.62
C VAL A 144 7.62 18.91 -1.58
N ASP A 145 6.36 19.16 -1.95
CA ASP A 145 5.22 18.85 -1.11
C ASP A 145 4.81 17.37 -1.20
N PHE A 146 3.88 16.94 -0.34
CA PHE A 146 3.46 15.54 -0.29
C PHE A 146 2.87 15.05 -1.62
N GLU A 147 2.13 15.90 -2.32
CA GLU A 147 1.48 15.56 -3.60
C GLU A 147 2.53 15.38 -4.71
N GLU A 148 3.54 16.25 -4.73
CA GLU A 148 4.69 16.16 -5.63
C GLU A 148 5.56 14.93 -5.35
N PHE A 149 5.79 14.60 -4.07
CA PHE A 149 6.52 13.40 -3.66
C PHE A 149 5.80 12.11 -4.07
N VAL A 150 4.48 12.05 -3.89
CA VAL A 150 3.66 10.91 -4.34
C VAL A 150 3.79 10.74 -5.84
N ARG A 151 3.75 11.85 -6.60
CA ARG A 151 3.89 11.83 -8.05
C ARG A 151 5.27 11.37 -8.51
N MET A 152 6.32 11.70 -7.77
CA MET A 152 7.69 11.22 -8.00
C MET A 152 7.78 9.70 -7.86
N MET A 153 7.15 9.13 -6.83
CA MET A 153 7.22 7.70 -6.50
C MET A 153 6.22 6.84 -7.28
N SER A 154 5.17 7.45 -7.83
CA SER A 154 4.13 6.77 -8.62
C SER A 154 4.49 6.54 -10.09
N ARG A 155 5.74 6.81 -10.49
CA ARG A 155 6.17 6.85 -11.89
C ARG A 155 6.95 5.61 -12.33
#